data_AF-G4ZGV1-F1
#
_entry.id   AF-G4ZGV1-F1
#
_cell.length_a   1.000
_cell.length_b   1.000
_cell.length_c   1.000
_cell.angle_alpha   90.00
_cell.angle_beta   90.00
_cell.angle_gamma   90.00
#
_symmetry.space_group_name_H-M   'P 1'
#
loop_
_entity.id
_entity.type
_entity.pdbx_description
1 polymer ?
#
loop_
_entity_poly.entity_id
_entity_poly.type
_entity_poly.pdbx_seq_one_letter_code
_entity_poly.pdbx_strand_id
1 'polypeptide(L)'
;MQLSSKIHPEEYPRSRCIAVVHDTLTQLFDGAARYWNSLQVGHRERYSVQRLLSFRDYYERTSPTRVIFVCSTSLIPAFVLAVIMECIPLKPPEAGWRANYAFWIRLFVSSLPISFGAVFQVIEVIEPGVISPTGIIVTAVGSCAGYVALTMGLAASWRFPVPFGYVFCVPPFVTIYMILFVLSIGPRVLVRTPLLRRQLFSQLLVVAAQAVL
;
A
#
# COMPACT_ATOMS: atom_id res chain seq x y z
N MET A 1 6.26 77.76 27.75
CA MET A 1 7.15 77.23 26.70
C MET A 1 7.29 75.73 26.93
N GLN A 2 6.87 74.94 25.94
CA GLN A 2 6.93 73.47 25.79
C GLN A 2 6.20 72.58 26.81
N LEU A 3 4.95 72.25 26.46
CA LEU A 3 4.16 71.14 26.98
C LEU A 3 4.76 69.83 26.45
N SER A 4 5.40 69.02 27.31
CA SER A 4 5.89 67.70 26.93
C SER A 4 4.72 66.71 26.94
N SER A 5 4.17 66.45 25.75
CA SER A 5 3.20 65.39 25.50
C SER A 5 3.88 64.03 25.73
N LYS A 6 3.52 63.35 26.82
CA LYS A 6 3.90 61.94 27.03
C LYS A 6 3.08 61.09 26.05
N ILE A 7 3.72 60.66 24.97
CA ILE A 7 3.18 59.65 24.06
C ILE A 7 3.30 58.30 24.80
N HIS A 8 2.18 57.77 25.28
CA HIS A 8 2.12 56.37 25.68
C HIS A 8 2.11 55.49 24.42
N PRO A 9 2.91 54.42 24.35
CA PRO A 9 2.76 53.45 23.28
C PRO A 9 1.37 52.81 23.43
N GLU A 10 0.51 52.98 22.43
CA GLU A 10 -0.72 52.19 22.35
C GLU A 10 -0.34 50.72 22.17
N GLU A 11 -0.54 49.92 23.21
CA GLU A 11 -0.66 48.47 23.05
C GLU A 11 -1.89 48.22 22.18
N TYR A 12 -1.65 47.96 20.89
CA TYR A 12 -2.68 47.56 19.95
C TYR A 12 -3.43 46.36 20.55
N PRO A 13 -4.72 46.48 20.89
CA PRO A 13 -5.44 45.40 21.54
C PRO A 13 -5.50 44.25 20.55
N ARG A 14 -4.69 43.21 20.77
CA ARG A 14 -4.74 41.98 19.99
C ARG A 14 -6.17 41.45 20.16
N SER A 15 -7.00 41.65 19.12
CA SER A 15 -8.43 41.35 19.15
C SER A 15 -8.62 39.98 19.78
N ARG A 16 -9.30 39.96 20.93
CA ARG A 16 -9.46 38.77 21.79
C ARG A 16 -9.95 37.55 21.01
N CYS A 17 -10.74 37.78 19.96
CA CYS A 17 -11.21 36.78 19.01
C CYS A 17 -10.08 36.13 18.19
N ILE A 18 -9.11 36.91 17.70
CA ILE A 18 -7.94 36.41 16.95
C ILE A 18 -7.05 35.56 17.86
N ALA A 19 -6.87 35.96 19.12
CA ALA A 19 -6.11 35.19 20.09
C ALA A 19 -6.80 33.85 20.41
N VAL A 20 -8.11 33.86 20.65
CA VAL A 20 -8.89 32.64 20.92
C VAL A 20 -8.91 31.70 19.72
N VAL A 21 -9.10 32.22 18.51
CA VAL A 21 -9.07 31.40 17.28
C VAL A 21 -7.70 30.79 17.04
N HIS A 22 -6.62 31.56 17.27
CA HIS A 22 -5.25 31.06 17.19
C HIS A 22 -5.00 29.95 18.22
N ASP A 23 -5.38 30.16 19.48
CA ASP A 23 -5.19 29.16 20.54
C ASP A 23 -5.98 27.88 20.27
N THR A 24 -7.22 28.01 19.79
CA THR A 24 -8.07 26.87 19.40
C THR A 24 -7.47 26.10 18.22
N LEU A 25 -6.94 26.81 17.22
CA LEU A 25 -6.26 26.20 16.08
C LEU A 25 -4.98 25.48 16.50
N THR A 26 -4.16 26.07 17.38
CA THR A 26 -2.95 25.40 17.90
C THR A 26 -3.29 24.16 18.71
N GLN A 27 -4.34 24.20 19.54
CA GLN A 27 -4.78 23.02 20.30
C GLN A 27 -5.30 21.90 19.39
N LEU A 28 -6.02 22.26 18.33
CA LEU A 28 -6.46 21.31 17.30
C LEU A 28 -5.28 20.72 16.54
N PHE A 29 -4.30 21.54 16.15
CA PHE A 29 -3.09 21.09 15.49
C PHE A 29 -2.27 20.16 16.38
N ASP A 30 -2.09 20.51 17.65
CA ASP A 30 -1.37 19.66 18.61
C ASP A 30 -2.13 18.37 18.91
N GLY A 31 -3.47 18.43 18.98
CA GLY A 31 -4.33 17.26 19.08
C GLY A 31 -4.16 16.33 17.88
N ALA A 32 -4.22 16.89 16.67
CA ALA A 32 -4.03 16.16 15.42
C ALA A 32 -2.61 15.60 15.28
N ALA A 33 -1.58 16.35 15.68
CA ALA A 33 -0.19 15.92 15.66
C ALA A 33 0.07 14.79 16.66
N ARG A 34 -0.50 14.86 17.88
CA ARG A 34 -0.44 13.77 18.84
C ARG A 34 -1.18 12.53 18.36
N TYR A 35 -2.35 12.71 17.76
CA TYR A 35 -3.12 11.61 17.17
C TYR A 35 -2.34 10.97 16.02
N TRP A 36 -1.80 11.76 15.09
CA TRP A 36 -0.93 11.33 14.00
C TRP A 36 0.30 10.58 14.49
N ASN A 37 0.98 11.09 15.52
CA ASN A 37 2.14 10.43 16.13
C ASN A 37 1.76 9.11 16.82
N SER A 38 0.56 9.01 17.41
CA SER A 38 0.07 7.75 17.98
C SER A 38 -0.37 6.72 16.91
N LEU A 39 -0.75 7.21 15.72
CA LEU A 39 -1.03 6.39 14.53
C LEU A 39 0.25 5.96 13.79
N GLN A 40 1.37 6.67 13.98
CA GLN A 40 2.64 6.27 13.39
C GLN A 40 3.12 4.94 13.99
N VAL A 41 2.83 3.87 13.25
CA VAL A 41 3.28 2.50 13.53
C VAL A 41 4.81 2.41 13.66
N GLY A 42 5.57 3.38 13.11
CA GLY A 42 7.02 3.49 13.25
C GLY A 42 7.53 3.67 14.69
N HIS A 43 6.70 4.15 15.62
CA HIS A 43 7.04 4.29 17.05
C HIS A 43 6.69 3.08 17.90
N ARG A 44 6.03 2.05 17.32
CA ARG A 44 5.92 0.75 17.99
C ARG A 44 7.24 0.04 17.80
N GLU A 45 7.91 -0.31 18.88
CA GLU A 45 9.25 -0.93 19.02
C GLU A 45 9.45 -2.27 18.28
N ARG A 46 9.00 -2.39 17.04
CA ARG A 46 9.11 -3.58 16.20
C ARG A 46 10.27 -3.49 15.21
N TYR A 47 10.92 -2.33 15.11
CA TYR A 47 12.18 -2.20 14.39
C TYR A 47 13.33 -2.52 15.34
N SER A 48 14.15 -3.51 14.98
CA SER A 48 15.39 -3.76 15.69
C SER A 48 16.22 -2.47 15.75
N VAL A 49 16.72 -2.12 16.93
CA VAL A 49 17.60 -0.95 17.15
C VAL A 49 18.75 -0.95 16.14
N GLN A 50 19.23 -2.13 15.75
CA GLN A 50 20.28 -2.30 14.74
C GLN A 50 19.87 -1.82 13.34
N ARG A 51 18.62 -2.01 12.91
CA ARG A 51 18.11 -1.48 11.63
C ARG A 51 18.00 0.04 11.64
N LEU A 52 17.61 0.61 12.78
CA LEU A 52 17.52 2.07 12.94
C LEU A 52 18.91 2.73 12.94
N LEU A 53 19.86 2.15 13.69
CA LEU A 53 21.24 2.65 13.74
C LEU A 53 21.92 2.54 12.37
N SER A 54 21.78 1.41 11.67
CA SER A 54 22.34 1.24 10.32
C SER A 54 21.72 2.20 9.30
N PHE A 55 20.42 2.51 9.39
CA PHE A 55 19.80 3.52 8.55
C PHE A 55 20.34 4.93 8.84
N ARG A 56 20.49 5.30 10.12
CA ARG A 56 21.09 6.58 10.51
C ARG A 56 22.53 6.70 10.00
N ASP A 57 23.33 5.68 10.21
CA ASP A 57 24.73 5.66 9.76
C ASP A 57 24.83 5.74 8.23
N TYR A 58 23.90 5.11 7.50
CA TYR A 58 23.80 5.23 6.05
C TYR A 58 23.40 6.65 5.63
N TYR A 59 22.42 7.27 6.29
CA TYR A 59 21.95 8.62 6.00
C TYR A 59 23.04 9.67 6.24
N GLU A 60 23.76 9.59 7.37
CA GLU A 60 24.81 10.55 7.71
C GLU A 60 26.05 10.45 6.82
N ARG A 61 26.36 9.25 6.29
CA ARG A 61 27.59 9.01 5.51
C ARG A 61 27.40 9.03 4.00
N THR A 62 26.16 9.04 3.51
CA THR A 62 25.88 8.87 2.07
C THR A 62 25.61 10.21 1.38
N SER A 63 26.18 10.41 0.19
CA SER A 63 25.92 11.58 -0.63
C SER A 63 24.46 11.64 -1.14
N PRO A 64 23.86 12.83 -1.30
CA PRO A 64 22.50 12.97 -1.79
C PRO A 64 22.33 12.38 -3.21
N THR A 65 23.39 12.38 -4.02
CA THR A 65 23.41 11.75 -5.35
C THR A 65 23.17 10.24 -5.29
N ARG A 66 23.79 9.55 -4.34
CA ARG A 66 23.58 8.11 -4.13
C ARG A 66 22.17 7.82 -3.63
N VAL A 67 21.62 8.68 -2.77
CA VAL A 67 20.22 8.56 -2.32
C VAL A 67 19.26 8.68 -3.50
N ILE A 68 19.38 9.73 -4.32
CA ILE A 68 18.54 9.91 -5.51
C ILE A 68 18.69 8.72 -6.45
N PHE A 69 19.92 8.26 -6.71
CA PHE A 69 20.15 7.09 -7.57
C PHE A 69 19.48 5.83 -7.02
N VAL A 70 19.59 5.54 -5.72
CA VAL A 70 18.94 4.38 -5.09
C VAL A 70 17.41 4.48 -5.15
N CYS A 71 16.85 5.66 -4.88
CA CYS A 71 15.40 5.88 -4.98
C CYS A 71 14.89 5.74 -6.41
N SER A 72 15.58 6.34 -7.39
CA SER A 72 15.23 6.22 -8.80
C SER A 72 15.33 4.78 -9.28
N THR A 73 16.43 4.07 -8.97
CA THR A 73 16.62 2.67 -9.37
C THR A 73 15.61 1.72 -8.73
N SER A 74 15.08 2.03 -7.55
CA SER A 74 13.99 1.28 -6.93
C SER A 74 12.64 1.43 -7.68
N LEU A 75 12.38 2.63 -8.23
CA LEU A 75 11.12 2.95 -8.92
C LEU A 75 11.12 2.58 -10.40
N ILE A 76 12.28 2.67 -11.06
CA ILE A 76 12.43 2.43 -12.51
C ILE A 76 11.89 1.06 -12.96
N PRO A 77 12.16 -0.07 -12.28
CA PRO A 77 11.69 -1.38 -12.74
C PRO A 77 10.16 -1.46 -12.82
N ALA A 78 9.46 -0.94 -11.80
CA ALA A 78 8.01 -0.89 -11.77
C ALA A 78 7.46 0.03 -12.87
N PHE A 79 8.07 1.20 -13.05
CA PHE A 79 7.67 2.15 -14.09
C PHE A 79 7.86 1.59 -15.50
N VAL A 80 9.02 0.98 -15.78
CA VAL A 80 9.31 0.36 -17.09
C VAL A 80 8.31 -0.75 -17.38
N LEU A 81 8.02 -1.62 -16.41
CA LEU A 81 7.03 -2.67 -16.59
C LEU A 81 5.64 -2.09 -16.89
N ALA A 82 5.23 -1.04 -16.19
CA ALA A 82 3.95 -0.36 -16.44
C ALA A 82 3.90 0.23 -17.87
N VAL A 83 4.95 0.91 -18.31
CA VAL A 83 5.03 1.49 -19.67
C VAL A 83 4.97 0.38 -20.74
N ILE A 84 5.72 -0.71 -20.57
CA ILE A 84 5.68 -1.85 -21.50
C ILE A 84 4.25 -2.41 -21.62
N MET A 85 3.51 -2.48 -20.51
CA MET A 85 2.11 -2.92 -20.52
C MET A 85 1.18 -1.95 -21.24
N GLU A 86 1.39 -0.65 -21.11
CA GLU A 86 0.62 0.37 -21.83
C GLU A 86 0.89 0.36 -23.34
N CYS A 87 2.09 -0.06 -23.76
CA CYS A 87 2.45 -0.15 -25.17
C CYS A 87 1.77 -1.31 -25.92
N ILE A 88 1.10 -2.25 -25.22
CA ILE A 88 0.39 -3.36 -25.85
C ILE A 88 -0.93 -2.84 -26.43
N PRO A 89 -1.13 -2.85 -27.76
CA PRO A 89 -2.34 -2.31 -28.37
C PRO A 89 -3.56 -3.16 -28.03
N LEU A 90 -4.62 -2.52 -27.57
CA LEU A 90 -5.92 -3.13 -27.33
C LEU A 90 -6.83 -2.92 -28.54
N LYS A 91 -7.71 -3.88 -28.81
CA LYS A 91 -8.75 -3.74 -29.83
C LYS A 91 -9.91 -2.91 -29.28
N PRO A 92 -10.76 -2.35 -30.15
CA PRO A 92 -11.98 -1.70 -29.69
C PRO A 92 -12.80 -2.64 -28.78
N PRO A 93 -13.42 -2.11 -27.73
CA PRO A 93 -14.23 -2.91 -26.80
C PRO A 93 -15.45 -3.53 -27.48
N GLU A 94 -15.96 -2.93 -28.57
CA GLU A 94 -17.08 -3.49 -29.33
C GLU A 94 -16.75 -4.84 -29.98
N ALA A 95 -15.47 -5.12 -30.25
CA ALA A 95 -15.03 -6.42 -30.76
C ALA A 95 -15.20 -7.57 -29.75
N GLY A 96 -15.54 -7.23 -28.50
CA GLY A 96 -15.86 -8.18 -27.44
C GLY A 96 -14.64 -8.78 -26.75
N TRP A 97 -14.92 -9.55 -25.70
CA TRP A 97 -13.90 -10.08 -24.78
C TRP A 97 -12.94 -11.08 -25.42
N ARG A 98 -13.41 -11.88 -26.39
CA ARG A 98 -12.59 -12.89 -27.10
C ARG A 98 -11.59 -12.25 -28.06
N ALA A 99 -11.97 -11.18 -28.73
CA ALA A 99 -11.09 -10.48 -29.67
C ALA A 99 -9.95 -9.74 -28.94
N ASN A 100 -10.19 -9.38 -27.67
CA ASN A 100 -9.31 -8.63 -26.79
C ASN A 100 -8.40 -9.53 -25.93
N TYR A 101 -7.74 -10.53 -26.51
CA TYR A 101 -6.85 -11.43 -25.75
C TYR A 101 -5.67 -10.71 -25.08
N ALA A 102 -5.17 -9.63 -25.71
CA ALA A 102 -4.10 -8.80 -25.17
C ALA A 102 -4.48 -8.14 -23.83
N PHE A 103 -5.77 -7.83 -23.63
CA PHE A 103 -6.28 -7.31 -22.36
C PHE A 103 -6.08 -8.32 -21.23
N TRP A 104 -6.37 -9.60 -21.46
CA TRP A 104 -6.22 -10.66 -20.46
C TRP A 104 -4.76 -10.93 -20.12
N ILE A 105 -3.87 -10.91 -21.11
CA ILE A 105 -2.43 -11.03 -20.89
C ILE A 105 -1.93 -9.87 -20.03
N ARG A 106 -2.31 -8.64 -20.40
CA ARG A 106 -1.92 -7.45 -19.64
C ARG A 106 -2.42 -7.52 -18.19
N LEU A 107 -3.68 -7.89 -17.99
CA LEU A 107 -4.30 -8.05 -16.67
C LEU A 107 -3.58 -9.12 -15.83
N PHE A 108 -3.20 -10.24 -16.45
CA PHE A 108 -2.44 -11.29 -15.79
C PHE A 108 -1.06 -10.79 -15.35
N VAL A 109 -0.27 -10.24 -16.28
CA VAL A 109 1.11 -9.86 -15.97
C VAL A 109 1.17 -8.66 -15.03
N SER A 110 0.24 -7.70 -15.12
CA SER A 110 0.18 -6.56 -14.20
C SER A 110 -0.20 -6.97 -12.78
N SER A 111 -0.93 -8.08 -12.60
CA SER A 111 -1.31 -8.58 -11.28
C SER A 111 -0.21 -9.40 -10.59
N LEU A 112 0.77 -9.93 -11.34
CA LEU A 112 1.86 -10.74 -10.77
C LEU A 112 2.70 -9.97 -9.74
N PRO A 113 3.21 -8.74 -9.99
CA PRO A 113 3.96 -7.99 -8.99
C PRO A 113 3.17 -7.73 -7.71
N ILE A 114 1.86 -7.47 -7.84
CA ILE A 114 0.96 -7.24 -6.72
C ILE A 114 0.87 -8.51 -5.87
N SER A 115 0.64 -9.67 -6.51
CA SER A 115 0.48 -10.94 -5.81
C SER A 115 1.79 -11.42 -5.18
N PHE A 116 2.92 -11.35 -5.89
CA PHE A 116 4.23 -11.66 -5.31
C PHE A 116 4.60 -10.70 -4.19
N GLY A 117 4.36 -9.39 -4.36
CA GLY A 117 4.57 -8.39 -3.33
C GLY A 117 3.77 -8.68 -2.06
N ALA A 118 2.50 -9.08 -2.21
CA ALA A 118 1.66 -9.49 -1.08
C ALA A 118 2.23 -10.74 -0.38
N VAL A 119 2.70 -11.74 -1.12
CA VAL A 119 3.33 -12.93 -0.50
C VAL A 119 4.58 -12.51 0.26
N PHE A 120 5.44 -11.70 -0.36
CA PHE A 120 6.68 -11.24 0.27
C PHE A 120 6.44 -10.41 1.54
N GLN A 121 5.42 -9.54 1.54
CA GLN A 121 5.02 -8.79 2.73
C GLN A 121 4.61 -9.71 3.88
N VAL A 122 3.92 -10.82 3.58
CA VAL A 122 3.51 -11.77 4.62
C VAL A 122 4.68 -12.63 5.09
N ILE A 123 5.54 -13.12 4.19
CA ILE A 123 6.66 -13.99 4.60
C ILE A 123 7.67 -13.26 5.49
N GLU A 124 7.84 -11.94 5.33
CA GLU A 124 8.73 -11.14 6.18
C GLU A 124 8.25 -11.02 7.64
N VAL A 125 6.96 -11.27 7.89
CA VAL A 125 6.34 -11.11 9.22
C VAL A 125 6.17 -12.44 9.94
N ILE A 126 6.08 -13.55 9.19
CA ILE A 126 5.94 -14.90 9.73
C ILE A 126 7.30 -15.57 9.94
N GLU A 127 7.32 -16.70 10.63
CA GLU A 127 8.54 -17.45 10.87
C GLU A 127 9.16 -17.99 9.56
N PRO A 128 10.49 -17.91 9.37
CA PRO A 128 11.15 -18.44 8.17
C PRO A 128 10.89 -19.93 8.00
N GLY A 129 10.60 -20.36 6.77
CA GLY A 129 10.39 -21.78 6.43
C GLY A 129 8.95 -22.30 6.55
N VAL A 130 7.99 -21.45 6.95
CA VAL A 130 6.56 -21.83 7.01
C VAL A 130 5.95 -22.08 5.63
N ILE A 131 6.43 -21.40 4.59
CA ILE A 131 5.95 -21.57 3.21
C ILE A 131 7.07 -22.08 2.30
N SER A 132 6.75 -23.06 1.44
CA SER A 132 7.69 -23.55 0.44
C SER A 132 7.81 -22.57 -0.74
N PRO A 133 8.95 -22.55 -1.47
CA PRO A 133 9.08 -21.75 -2.69
C PRO A 133 8.00 -22.07 -3.73
N THR A 134 7.62 -23.34 -3.84
CA THR A 134 6.50 -23.77 -4.69
C THR A 134 5.18 -23.17 -4.22
N GLY A 135 4.92 -23.10 -2.91
CA GLY A 135 3.74 -22.47 -2.34
C GLY A 135 3.65 -20.97 -2.63
N ILE A 136 4.79 -20.27 -2.64
CA ILE A 136 4.87 -18.86 -3.06
C ILE A 136 4.43 -18.72 -4.51
N ILE A 137 5.01 -19.52 -5.41
CA ILE A 137 4.69 -19.48 -6.85
C ILE A 137 3.22 -19.84 -7.09
N VAL A 138 2.72 -20.92 -6.47
CA VAL A 138 1.33 -21.38 -6.62
C VAL A 138 0.36 -20.33 -6.11
N THR A 139 0.63 -19.71 -4.95
CA THR A 139 -0.22 -18.65 -4.43
C THR A 139 -0.24 -17.44 -5.36
N ALA A 140 0.94 -16.97 -5.78
CA ALA A 140 1.06 -15.76 -6.58
C ALA A 140 0.45 -15.94 -7.98
N VAL A 141 0.93 -16.95 -8.72
CA VAL A 141 0.49 -17.22 -10.09
C VAL A 141 -0.94 -17.74 -10.12
N GLY A 142 -1.31 -18.62 -9.20
CA GLY A 142 -2.64 -19.20 -9.13
C GLY A 142 -3.73 -18.16 -8.81
N SER A 143 -3.44 -17.20 -7.93
CA SER A 143 -4.39 -16.11 -7.64
C SER A 143 -4.57 -15.17 -8.83
N CYS A 144 -3.50 -14.83 -9.55
CA CYS A 144 -3.58 -14.06 -10.79
C CYS A 144 -4.37 -14.80 -11.88
N ALA A 145 -4.13 -16.10 -12.05
CA ALA A 145 -4.85 -16.92 -13.03
C ALA A 145 -6.34 -17.03 -12.67
N GLY A 146 -6.66 -17.28 -11.40
CA GLY A 146 -8.04 -17.34 -10.91
C GLY A 146 -8.78 -16.01 -11.05
N TYR A 147 -8.10 -14.89 -10.78
CA TYR A 147 -8.61 -13.55 -10.99
C TYR A 147 -8.98 -13.31 -12.45
N VAL A 148 -8.02 -13.51 -13.37
CA VAL A 148 -8.26 -13.32 -14.81
C VAL A 148 -9.38 -14.24 -15.32
N ALA A 149 -9.38 -15.52 -14.91
CA ALA A 149 -10.42 -16.47 -15.30
C ALA A 149 -11.82 -16.03 -14.83
N LEU A 150 -11.93 -15.54 -13.60
CA LEU A 150 -13.18 -15.01 -13.08
C LEU A 150 -13.63 -13.76 -13.82
N THR A 151 -12.71 -12.82 -14.09
CA THR A 151 -13.02 -11.60 -14.84
C THR A 151 -13.44 -11.92 -16.28
N MET A 152 -12.79 -12.90 -16.92
CA MET A 152 -13.19 -13.42 -18.23
C MET A 152 -14.59 -14.03 -18.19
N GLY A 153 -14.90 -14.82 -17.16
CA GLY A 153 -16.22 -15.39 -16.94
C GLY A 153 -17.31 -14.32 -16.78
N LEU A 154 -17.03 -13.28 -16.01
CA LEU A 154 -17.93 -12.14 -15.81
C LEU A 154 -18.13 -11.32 -17.10
N ALA A 155 -17.05 -11.10 -17.86
CA ALA A 155 -17.12 -10.45 -19.16
C ALA A 155 -17.91 -11.27 -20.18
N ALA A 156 -17.86 -12.60 -20.08
CA ALA A 156 -18.61 -13.51 -20.93
C ALA A 156 -20.09 -13.60 -20.56
N SER A 157 -20.44 -13.50 -19.28
CA SER A 157 -21.82 -13.62 -18.79
C SER A 157 -22.60 -12.31 -18.79
N TRP A 158 -21.93 -11.16 -18.69
CA TRP A 158 -22.59 -9.86 -18.55
C TRP A 158 -22.25 -8.88 -19.67
N ARG A 159 -21.10 -8.21 -19.61
CA ARG A 159 -20.68 -7.24 -20.61
C ARG A 159 -19.17 -7.02 -20.57
N PHE A 160 -18.59 -6.77 -21.74
CA PHE A 160 -17.20 -6.38 -21.91
C PHE A 160 -17.10 -4.95 -22.45
N PRO A 161 -16.22 -4.09 -21.89
CA PRO A 161 -15.47 -4.28 -20.65
C PRO A 161 -16.40 -4.32 -19.42
N VAL A 162 -15.95 -4.99 -18.35
CA VAL A 162 -16.76 -5.15 -17.13
C VAL A 162 -16.95 -3.78 -16.45
N PRO A 163 -18.20 -3.30 -16.27
CA PRO A 163 -18.44 -2.04 -15.56
C PRO A 163 -18.06 -2.21 -14.09
N PHE A 164 -17.37 -1.21 -13.51
CA PHE A 164 -16.88 -1.26 -12.13
C PHE A 164 -16.00 -2.49 -11.82
N GLY A 165 -15.15 -2.90 -12.78
CA GLY A 165 -14.35 -4.12 -12.69
C GLY A 165 -13.58 -4.29 -11.37
N TYR A 166 -13.02 -3.22 -10.79
CA TYR A 166 -12.35 -3.28 -9.49
C TYR A 166 -13.26 -3.76 -8.36
N VAL A 167 -14.50 -3.27 -8.28
CA VAL A 167 -15.46 -3.64 -7.23
C VAL A 167 -15.79 -5.14 -7.30
N PHE A 168 -15.96 -5.66 -8.51
CA PHE A 168 -16.32 -7.07 -8.71
C PHE A 168 -15.12 -8.01 -8.65
N CYS A 169 -13.93 -7.55 -9.01
CA CYS A 169 -12.79 -8.45 -9.23
C CYS A 169 -11.78 -8.43 -8.09
N VAL A 170 -11.67 -7.34 -7.32
CA VAL A 170 -10.73 -7.25 -6.19
C VAL A 170 -11.12 -8.17 -5.02
N PRO A 171 -12.38 -8.20 -4.54
CA PRO A 171 -12.75 -9.10 -3.44
C PRO A 171 -12.53 -10.59 -3.77
N PRO A 172 -12.89 -11.08 -4.97
CA PRO A 172 -12.55 -12.44 -5.36
C PRO A 172 -11.04 -12.69 -5.49
N PHE A 173 -10.25 -11.74 -6.00
CA PHE A 173 -8.79 -11.88 -6.04
C PHE A 173 -8.22 -12.09 -4.64
N VAL A 174 -8.59 -11.23 -3.68
CA VAL A 174 -8.16 -11.36 -2.28
C VAL A 174 -8.61 -12.71 -1.70
N THR A 175 -9.84 -13.15 -2.01
CA THR A 175 -10.38 -14.42 -1.52
C THR A 175 -9.58 -15.61 -2.07
N ILE A 176 -9.36 -15.67 -3.39
CA ILE A 176 -8.58 -16.74 -4.04
C ILE A 176 -7.15 -16.75 -3.51
N TYR A 177 -6.53 -15.57 -3.40
CA TYR A 177 -5.19 -15.41 -2.83
C TYR A 177 -5.12 -16.00 -1.43
N MET A 178 -6.05 -15.64 -0.54
CA MET A 178 -6.06 -16.15 0.84
C MET A 178 -6.26 -17.66 0.90
N ILE A 179 -7.13 -18.22 0.06
CA ILE A 179 -7.34 -19.68 -0.01
C ILE A 179 -6.04 -20.37 -0.43
N LEU A 180 -5.42 -19.93 -1.52
CA LEU A 180 -4.18 -20.54 -2.03
C LEU A 180 -3.02 -20.37 -1.06
N PHE A 181 -2.94 -19.23 -0.38
CA PHE A 181 -1.92 -18.95 0.63
C PHE A 181 -2.06 -19.88 1.84
N VAL A 182 -3.27 -20.04 2.36
CA VAL A 182 -3.55 -20.97 3.48
C VAL A 182 -3.29 -22.42 3.07
N LEU A 183 -3.65 -22.81 1.86
CA LEU A 183 -3.33 -24.14 1.33
C LEU A 183 -1.81 -24.35 1.20
N SER A 184 -1.07 -23.32 0.79
CA SER A 184 0.39 -23.36 0.64
C SER A 184 1.15 -23.46 1.96
N ILE A 185 0.63 -22.87 3.04
CA ILE A 185 1.14 -23.03 4.40
C ILE A 185 0.70 -24.37 5.02
N GLY A 186 -0.52 -24.80 4.69
CA GLY A 186 -1.18 -25.93 5.29
C GLY A 186 -2.14 -25.50 6.43
N PRO A 187 -3.44 -25.84 6.34
CA PRO A 187 -4.44 -25.38 7.32
C PRO A 187 -4.18 -25.89 8.75
N ARG A 188 -3.50 -27.04 8.90
CA ARG A 188 -3.14 -27.62 10.20
C ARG A 188 -2.08 -26.79 10.94
N VAL A 189 -1.12 -26.21 10.22
CA VAL A 189 -0.07 -25.36 10.78
C VAL A 189 -0.67 -24.04 11.27
N LEU A 190 -1.64 -23.52 10.51
CA LEU A 190 -2.36 -22.30 10.85
C LEU A 190 -3.23 -22.44 12.10
N VAL A 191 -3.94 -23.56 12.25
CA VAL A 191 -4.79 -23.83 13.43
C VAL A 191 -3.95 -24.01 14.69
N ARG A 192 -2.77 -24.62 14.59
CA ARG A 192 -1.89 -24.87 15.75
C ARG A 192 -1.15 -23.62 16.25
N THR A 193 -1.02 -22.59 15.42
CA THR A 193 -0.17 -21.42 15.72
C THR A 193 -1.02 -20.15 15.87
N PRO A 194 -1.50 -19.81 17.09
CA PRO A 194 -2.37 -18.65 17.30
C PRO A 194 -1.68 -17.32 16.95
N LEU A 195 -0.36 -17.25 17.08
CA LEU A 195 0.46 -16.09 16.69
C LEU A 195 0.39 -15.83 15.18
N LEU A 196 0.52 -16.89 14.36
CA LEU A 196 0.44 -16.83 12.90
C LEU A 196 -0.92 -16.33 12.43
N ARG A 197 -2.01 -16.81 13.06
CA ARG A 197 -3.38 -16.34 12.77
C ARG A 197 -3.54 -14.85 13.03
N ARG A 198 -2.99 -14.35 14.14
CA ARG A 198 -3.05 -12.92 14.49
C ARG A 198 -2.25 -12.06 13.52
N GLN A 199 -1.07 -12.53 13.10
CA GLN A 199 -0.24 -11.85 12.10
C GLN A 199 -0.94 -11.81 10.74
N LEU A 200 -1.52 -12.93 10.29
CA LEU A 200 -2.26 -12.98 9.03
C LEU A 200 -3.49 -12.10 9.03
N PHE A 201 -4.22 -12.02 10.15
CA PHE A 201 -5.35 -11.10 10.26
C PHE A 201 -4.91 -9.62 10.14
N SER A 202 -3.78 -9.26 10.77
CA SER A 202 -3.21 -7.92 10.63
C SER A 202 -2.79 -7.62 9.18
N GLN A 203 -2.16 -8.58 8.50
CA GLN A 203 -1.76 -8.42 7.10
C GLN A 203 -2.95 -8.38 6.15
N LEU A 204 -4.00 -9.15 6.42
CA LEU A 204 -5.26 -9.06 5.67
C LEU A 204 -5.85 -7.66 5.74
N LEU A 205 -5.81 -7.04 6.91
CA LEU A 205 -6.31 -5.68 7.11
C LEU A 205 -5.49 -4.66 6.31
N VAL A 206 -4.16 -4.86 6.24
CA VAL A 206 -3.26 -4.03 5.42
C VAL A 206 -3.55 -4.21 3.93
N VAL A 207 -3.68 -5.45 3.45
CA VAL A 207 -4.00 -5.75 2.04
C VAL A 207 -5.38 -5.23 1.66
N ALA A 208 -6.37 -5.36 2.56
CA ALA A 208 -7.70 -4.79 2.37
C ALA A 208 -7.66 -3.25 2.34
N ALA A 209 -6.82 -2.61 3.15
CA ALA A 209 -6.64 -1.16 3.10
C ALA A 209 -5.94 -0.71 1.81
N GLN A 210 -4.92 -1.45 1.34
CA GLN A 210 -4.27 -1.22 0.05
C GLN A 210 -5.24 -1.37 -1.13
N ALA A 211 -6.22 -2.26 -1.02
CA ALA A 211 -7.26 -2.44 -2.04
C ALA A 211 -8.30 -1.30 -2.10
N VAL A 212 -8.37 -0.45 -1.07
CA VAL A 212 -9.28 0.71 -0.99
C VAL A 212 -8.61 2.02 -1.43
N LEU A 213 -7.27 2.07 -1.43
CA LEU A 213 -6.45 3.19 -1.91
C LEU A 213 -6.31 3.15 -3.44
#